data_AF-A0A7C1PW74-F1
#
_entry.id   AF-A0A7C1PW74-F1
#
_cell.length_a   1.000
_cell.length_b   1.000
_cell.length_c   1.000
_cell.angle_alpha   90.00
_cell.angle_beta   90.00
_cell.angle_gamma   90.00
#
_symmetry.space_group_name_H-M   'P 1'
#
loop_
_entity.id
_entity.type
_entity.pdbx_description
1 polymer ?
#
loop_
_entity_poly.entity_id
_entity_poly.type
_entity_poly.pdbx_seq_one_letter_code
_entity_poly.pdbx_strand_id
1 'polypeptide(L)'
;MDNEIKFRDENHHSEGKKEWTDLEWMDEFYKFLQGKIPDRITITGGHQPKLNDKKAFTIIWYLQEHFRILPAHIEKCANCKYLFDIDVEGIYWETKGKHYCGGCDSLVPENYDRGKR
;
A
#
# COMPACT_ATOMS: atom_id res chain seq x y z
N MET A 1 19.29 -25.69 2.97
CA MET A 1 19.29 -24.23 2.70
C MET A 1 18.20 -24.06 1.67
N ASP A 2 16.97 -23.77 2.12
CA ASP A 2 15.79 -24.03 1.29
C ASP A 2 15.01 -22.73 1.08
N ASN A 3 15.72 -21.66 0.69
CA ASN A 3 15.12 -20.38 0.28
C ASN A 3 14.92 -20.39 -1.24
N GLU A 4 14.03 -21.24 -1.75
CA GLU A 4 13.73 -21.26 -3.18
C GLU A 4 12.40 -20.52 -3.43
N ILE A 5 12.47 -19.22 -3.73
CA ILE A 5 11.35 -18.48 -4.30
C ILE A 5 11.26 -18.89 -5.77
N LYS A 6 10.28 -19.73 -6.10
CA LYS A 6 10.03 -20.14 -7.50
C LYS A 6 9.08 -19.15 -8.13
N PHE A 7 9.60 -18.29 -9.00
CA PHE A 7 8.77 -17.60 -9.98
C PHE A 7 8.28 -18.66 -10.97
N ARG A 8 6.96 -18.83 -11.09
CA ARG A 8 6.37 -19.53 -12.23
C ARG A 8 6.49 -18.59 -13.43
N ASP A 9 7.62 -18.66 -14.10
CA ASP A 9 7.86 -17.89 -15.31
C ASP A 9 7.01 -18.47 -16.45
N GLU A 10 5.83 -17.89 -16.63
CA GLU A 10 5.09 -17.94 -17.87
C GLU A 10 4.70 -16.49 -18.20
N ASN A 11 5.67 -15.73 -18.73
CA ASN A 11 5.54 -14.54 -19.58
C ASN A 11 4.55 -13.44 -19.15
N HIS A 12 5.03 -12.20 -19.02
CA HIS A 12 4.41 -11.00 -19.61
C HIS A 12 5.34 -9.79 -19.39
N HIS A 13 6.13 -9.34 -20.37
CA HIS A 13 5.62 -8.47 -21.43
C HIS A 13 4.29 -8.93 -22.03
N SER A 14 3.20 -8.26 -21.69
CA SER A 14 1.97 -8.32 -22.49
C SER A 14 1.59 -6.97 -23.03
N GLU A 15 1.68 -6.91 -24.34
CA GLU A 15 0.67 -6.30 -25.17
C GLU A 15 -0.73 -6.64 -24.63
N GLY A 16 -1.48 -5.64 -24.13
CA GLY A 16 -2.93 -5.72 -23.97
C GLY A 16 -3.53 -5.99 -22.58
N LYS A 17 -2.78 -5.99 -21.48
CA LYS A 17 -3.37 -5.98 -20.13
C LYS A 17 -3.64 -4.55 -19.66
N LYS A 18 -4.84 -4.29 -19.12
CA LYS A 18 -5.19 -3.04 -18.43
C LYS A 18 -4.05 -2.70 -17.46
N GLU A 19 -3.36 -1.59 -17.69
CA GLU A 19 -2.32 -1.12 -16.80
C GLU A 19 -2.93 -0.94 -15.41
N TRP A 20 -2.35 -1.60 -14.42
CA TRP A 20 -2.74 -1.41 -13.04
C TRP A 20 -2.35 -0.01 -12.61
N THR A 21 -3.25 0.65 -11.89
CA THR A 21 -2.94 1.91 -11.21
C THR A 21 -1.91 1.68 -10.10
N ASP A 22 -1.21 2.75 -9.71
CA ASP A 22 -0.29 2.71 -8.57
C ASP A 22 -0.98 2.21 -7.30
N LEU A 23 -2.24 2.60 -7.09
CA LEU A 23 -3.05 2.10 -5.97
C LEU A 23 -3.29 0.59 -6.03
N GLU A 24 -3.62 0.03 -7.19
CA GLU A 24 -3.84 -1.43 -7.35
C GLU A 24 -2.54 -2.22 -7.07
N TRP A 25 -1.40 -1.76 -7.58
CA TRP A 25 -0.09 -2.36 -7.29
C TRP A 25 0.26 -2.29 -5.81
N MET A 26 0.06 -1.14 -5.19
CA MET A 26 0.38 -0.92 -3.79
C MET A 26 -0.53 -1.71 -2.85
N ASP A 27 -1.81 -1.86 -3.18
CA ASP A 27 -2.75 -2.67 -2.40
C ASP A 27 -2.39 -4.17 -2.47
N GLU A 28 -2.00 -4.69 -3.63
CA GLU A 28 -1.47 -6.07 -3.73
C GLU A 28 -0.21 -6.25 -2.88
N PHE A 29 0.76 -5.33 -2.98
CA PHE A 29 1.99 -5.40 -2.19
C PHE A 29 1.72 -5.30 -0.68
N TYR A 30 0.80 -4.42 -0.26
CA TYR A 30 0.41 -4.29 1.14
C TYR A 30 -0.23 -5.58 1.68
N LYS A 31 -1.14 -6.18 0.90
CA LYS A 31 -1.76 -7.47 1.21
C LYS A 31 -0.72 -8.59 1.27
N PHE A 32 0.26 -8.59 0.38
CA PHE A 32 1.39 -9.52 0.41
C PHE A 32 2.17 -9.44 1.72
N LEU A 33 2.52 -8.23 2.17
CA LEU A 33 3.21 -8.00 3.45
C LEU A 33 2.39 -8.48 4.66
N GLN A 34 1.06 -8.48 4.55
CA GLN A 34 0.14 -8.99 5.57
C GLN A 34 -0.06 -10.51 5.50
N GLY A 35 0.50 -11.17 4.50
CA GLY A 35 0.35 -12.62 4.34
C GLY A 35 -0.83 -13.02 3.49
N LYS A 36 -1.14 -12.26 2.44
CA LYS A 36 -1.97 -12.74 1.33
C LYS A 36 -1.07 -12.95 0.13
N ILE A 37 -0.81 -14.21 -0.24
CA ILE A 37 0.00 -14.50 -1.43
C ILE A 37 -0.86 -14.32 -2.67
N PRO A 38 -0.42 -13.54 -3.67
CA PRO A 38 -1.08 -13.49 -4.98
C PRO A 38 -1.12 -14.87 -5.64
N ASP A 39 -2.19 -15.19 -6.38
CA ASP A 39 -2.46 -16.53 -6.92
C ASP A 39 -1.32 -17.17 -7.73
N ARG A 40 -0.41 -16.35 -8.29
CA ARG A 40 0.70 -16.79 -9.15
C ARG A 40 2.05 -16.87 -8.46
N ILE A 41 2.11 -16.50 -7.17
CA ILE A 41 3.33 -16.56 -6.37
C ILE A 41 3.24 -17.76 -5.44
N THR A 42 4.34 -18.48 -5.28
CA THR A 42 4.44 -19.55 -4.27
C THR A 42 5.62 -19.25 -3.36
N ILE A 43 5.35 -19.08 -2.07
CA ILE A 43 6.37 -18.98 -1.04
C ILE A 43 6.36 -20.29 -0.25
N THR A 44 7.47 -21.03 -0.31
CA THR A 44 7.65 -22.26 0.44
C THR A 44 8.14 -21.97 1.87
N GLY A 45 8.11 -22.97 2.75
CA GLY A 45 8.81 -22.91 4.05
C GLY A 45 8.21 -21.99 5.12
N GLY A 46 6.98 -21.48 4.95
CA GLY A 46 6.36 -20.59 5.93
C GLY A 46 7.00 -19.19 6.01
N HIS A 47 7.81 -18.82 5.02
CA HIS A 47 8.49 -17.53 4.92
C HIS A 47 7.59 -16.36 4.49
N GLN A 48 6.29 -16.62 4.36
CA GLN A 48 5.30 -15.59 4.05
C GLN A 48 5.34 -14.47 5.10
N PRO A 49 5.39 -13.19 4.69
CA PRO A 49 5.24 -12.07 5.61
C PRO A 49 3.93 -12.17 6.39
N LYS A 50 3.97 -11.95 7.69
CA LYS A 50 2.77 -11.92 8.56
C LYS A 50 2.77 -10.64 9.39
N LEU A 51 2.88 -9.52 8.69
CA LEU A 51 2.94 -8.22 9.34
C LEU A 51 1.54 -7.71 9.63
N ASN A 52 1.38 -7.04 10.77
CA ASN A 52 0.16 -6.27 11.01
C ASN A 52 0.17 -4.98 10.18
N ASP A 53 -0.99 -4.33 10.09
CA ASP A 53 -1.22 -3.13 9.27
C ASP A 53 -0.22 -2.01 9.50
N LYS A 54 0.24 -1.85 10.75
CA LYS A 54 1.20 -0.81 11.13
C LYS A 54 2.58 -1.16 10.59
N LYS A 55 3.06 -2.38 10.86
CA LYS A 55 4.38 -2.86 10.41
C LYS A 55 4.47 -2.91 8.88
N ALA A 56 3.44 -3.41 8.21
CA ALA A 56 3.39 -3.46 6.75
C ALA A 56 3.48 -2.06 6.12
N PHE A 57 2.69 -1.10 6.63
CA PHE A 57 2.71 0.25 6.08
C PHE A 57 4.01 1.01 6.43
N THR A 58 4.64 0.75 7.58
CA THR A 58 5.95 1.34 7.89
C THR A 58 7.04 0.93 6.88
N ILE A 59 6.99 -0.31 6.37
CA ILE A 59 7.92 -0.75 5.32
C ILE A 59 7.64 0.01 4.02
N ILE A 60 6.36 0.11 3.63
CA ILE A 60 5.93 0.87 2.44
C ILE A 60 6.41 2.32 2.54
N TRP A 61 6.11 3.00 3.65
CA TRP A 61 6.52 4.38 3.89
C TRP A 61 8.03 4.57 3.79
N TYR A 62 8.83 3.64 4.32
CA TYR A 62 10.29 3.71 4.20
C TYR A 62 10.75 3.59 2.74
N LEU A 63 10.12 2.72 1.95
CA LEU A 63 10.41 2.55 0.52
C LEU A 63 9.95 3.74 -0.33
N GLN A 64 8.87 4.44 0.07
CA GLN A 64 8.39 5.69 -0.53
C GLN A 64 9.33 6.87 -0.19
N GLU A 65 9.55 7.15 1.08
CA GLU A 65 10.20 8.40 1.52
C GLU A 65 11.73 8.34 1.45
N HIS A 66 12.32 7.23 1.91
CA HIS A 66 13.76 7.12 2.01
C HIS A 66 14.40 6.72 0.68
N PHE A 67 13.84 5.69 0.04
CA PHE A 67 14.40 5.16 -1.21
C PHE A 67 13.73 5.71 -2.47
N ARG A 68 12.52 6.27 -2.37
CA ARG A 68 11.76 6.80 -3.52
C ARG A 68 11.56 5.78 -4.64
N ILE A 69 11.34 4.53 -4.25
CA ILE A 69 11.10 3.40 -5.17
C ILE A 69 9.60 3.17 -5.40
N LEU A 70 8.79 3.41 -4.36
CA LEU A 70 7.34 3.27 -4.42
C LEU A 70 6.67 4.64 -4.58
N PRO A 71 5.46 4.70 -5.18
CA PRO A 71 4.73 5.96 -5.36
C PRO A 71 4.41 6.62 -4.02
N ALA A 72 4.81 7.88 -3.83
CA ALA A 72 4.66 8.59 -2.56
C ALA A 72 3.23 9.10 -2.28
N HIS A 73 2.37 9.15 -3.31
CA HIS A 73 0.98 9.63 -3.16
C HIS A 73 0.02 8.56 -2.64
N ILE A 74 0.47 7.31 -2.45
CA ILE A 74 -0.36 6.25 -1.87
C ILE A 74 -0.27 6.27 -0.35
N GLU A 75 -1.39 6.62 0.27
CA GLU A 75 -1.53 6.81 1.70
C GLU A 75 -2.45 5.79 2.35
N LYS A 76 -2.33 5.62 3.67
CA LYS A 76 -3.21 4.71 4.44
C LYS A 76 -4.20 5.47 5.29
N CYS A 77 -5.48 5.18 5.12
CA CYS A 77 -6.54 5.78 5.93
C CYS A 77 -6.38 5.38 7.41
N ALA A 78 -6.36 6.38 8.29
CA ALA A 78 -6.29 6.20 9.73
C ALA A 78 -7.54 5.54 10.32
N ASN A 79 -8.69 5.60 9.64
CA ASN A 79 -9.94 4.98 10.07
C ASN A 79 -10.08 3.54 9.53
N CYS A 80 -10.37 3.38 8.23
CA CYS A 80 -10.70 2.08 7.63
C CYS A 80 -9.49 1.19 7.29
N LYS A 81 -8.26 1.73 7.39
CA LYS A 81 -6.98 1.05 7.12
C LYS A 81 -6.73 0.67 5.65
N TYR A 82 -7.62 1.05 4.74
CA TYR A 82 -7.37 0.89 3.30
C TYR A 82 -6.38 1.93 2.78
N LEU A 83 -5.67 1.52 1.74
CA LEU A 83 -4.86 2.43 0.95
C LEU A 83 -5.75 3.27 0.04
N PHE A 84 -5.31 4.48 -0.25
CA PHE A 84 -5.95 5.38 -1.18
C PHE A 84 -4.91 6.32 -1.81
N ASP A 85 -5.28 6.97 -2.90
CA ASP A 85 -4.44 7.94 -3.59
C ASP A 85 -4.77 9.36 -3.10
N ILE A 86 -3.81 10.01 -2.44
CA ILE A 86 -3.97 11.36 -1.86
C ILE A 86 -4.03 12.46 -2.94
N ASP A 87 -3.53 12.19 -4.15
CA ASP A 87 -3.62 13.13 -5.27
C ASP A 87 -5.02 13.13 -5.90
N VAL A 88 -5.81 12.07 -5.66
CA VAL A 88 -7.19 11.90 -6.17
C VAL A 88 -8.24 12.23 -5.12
N GLU A 89 -8.07 11.75 -3.88
CA GLU A 89 -9.07 11.89 -2.83
C GLU A 89 -8.48 12.04 -1.43
N GLY A 90 -9.35 12.30 -0.46
CA GLY A 90 -9.01 12.30 0.95
C GLY A 90 -8.32 13.57 1.44
N ILE A 91 -7.91 13.53 2.71
CA ILE A 91 -7.42 14.67 3.47
C ILE A 91 -6.30 14.27 4.42
N TYR A 92 -5.46 15.24 4.77
CA TYR A 92 -4.43 15.11 5.79
C TYR A 92 -4.72 16.02 6.98
N TRP A 93 -4.75 15.43 8.17
CA TRP A 93 -4.90 16.14 9.44
C TRP A 93 -3.53 16.30 10.10
N GLU A 94 -2.95 17.49 9.95
CA GLU A 94 -1.56 17.80 10.30
C GLU A 94 -1.26 17.64 11.80
N THR A 95 -2.05 18.25 12.68
CA THR A 95 -1.88 18.12 14.14
C THR A 95 -2.02 16.68 14.65
N LYS A 96 -2.65 15.79 13.87
CA LYS A 96 -2.75 14.36 14.20
C LYS A 96 -1.76 13.49 13.43
N GLY A 97 -1.10 14.01 12.40
CA GLY A 97 -0.27 13.24 11.49
C GLY A 97 -1.04 12.08 10.87
N LYS A 98 -2.26 12.32 10.37
CA LYS A 98 -3.16 11.27 9.88
C LYS A 98 -3.80 11.58 8.55
N HIS A 99 -3.79 10.59 7.67
CA HIS A 99 -4.51 10.59 6.40
C HIS A 99 -5.90 9.95 6.55
N TYR A 100 -6.90 10.49 5.86
CA TYR A 100 -8.25 9.93 5.77
C TYR A 100 -8.67 9.89 4.30
N CYS A 101 -9.12 8.75 3.80
CA CYS A 101 -9.62 8.63 2.42
C CYS A 101 -10.95 9.36 2.23
N GLY A 102 -11.41 9.56 0.99
CA GLY A 102 -12.67 10.23 0.69
C GLY A 102 -13.90 9.55 1.29
N GLY A 103 -13.85 8.24 1.54
CA GLY A 103 -14.92 7.53 2.25
C GLY A 103 -14.96 7.77 3.77
N CYS A 104 -13.91 8.35 4.36
CA CYS A 104 -13.76 8.56 5.81
C CYS A 104 -13.48 10.02 6.18
N ASP A 105 -13.41 10.94 5.21
CA ASP A 105 -13.09 12.34 5.44
C ASP A 105 -14.16 13.07 6.28
N SER A 106 -15.43 12.68 6.14
CA SER A 106 -16.56 13.16 6.94
C SER A 106 -16.44 12.87 8.45
N LEU A 107 -15.52 11.99 8.85
CA LEU A 107 -15.20 11.72 10.26
C LEU A 107 -14.23 12.75 10.84
N VAL A 108 -13.65 13.61 10.00
CA VAL A 108 -12.76 14.68 10.42
C VAL A 108 -13.57 15.96 10.64
N PRO A 109 -13.45 16.62 11.80
CA PRO A 109 -14.15 17.88 12.07
C PRO A 109 -13.81 18.95 11.04
N GLU A 110 -14.77 19.79 10.64
CA GLU A 110 -14.57 20.82 9.60
C GLU A 110 -13.44 21.82 9.91
N ASN A 111 -13.18 22.08 11.20
CA ASN A 111 -12.17 22.99 11.69
C ASN A 111 -10.78 22.36 11.86
N TYR A 112 -10.51 21.22 11.21
CA TYR A 112 -9.19 20.60 11.22
C TYR A 112 -8.16 21.42 10.43
N ASP A 113 -6.89 21.25 10.80
CA ASP A 113 -5.75 21.84 10.12
C ASP A 113 -5.27 20.94 8.97
N ARG A 114 -5.27 21.51 7.75
CA ARG A 114 -5.06 20.79 6.48
C ARG A 114 -3.59 20.52 6.11
N GLY A 115 -2.65 20.98 6.93
CA GLY A 115 -1.21 20.87 6.65
C GLY A 115 -0.75 21.61 5.40
N LYS A 116 0.57 21.62 5.17
CA LYS A 116 1.13 22.03 3.86
C LYS A 116 1.32 20.77 3.01
N ARG A 117 0.78 20.81 1.80
CA ARG A 117 1.08 19.84 0.74
C ARG A 117 2.47 20.11 0.18
#